data_AF-A0A076HGN6-F1
#
_entry.id   AF-A0A076HGN6-F1
#
_cell.length_a   1.000
_cell.length_b   1.000
_cell.length_c   1.000
_cell.angle_alpha   90.00
_cell.angle_beta   90.00
_cell.angle_gamma   90.00
#
_symmetry.space_group_name_H-M   'P 1'
#
loop_
_entity.id
_entity.type
_entity.pdbx_description
1 polymer ?
#
loop_
_entity_poly.entity_id
_entity_poly.type
_entity_poly.pdbx_seq_one_letter_code
_entity_poly.pdbx_strand_id
1 'polypeptide(L)' 'MYQGIANNPCLAQRDASGFIFHFPGGQPGWQESGTPPTQVTVLRVSPDGRAITQTIHNGPLSQYSAPTQQR' A
#
# COMPACT_ATOMS: atom_id res chain seq x y z
N MET A 1 -2.06 -10.88 9.73
CA MET A 1 -3.08 -10.30 8.83
C MET A 1 -3.97 -9.38 9.67
N TYR A 2 -4.21 -8.13 9.24
CA TYR A 2 -5.03 -7.17 9.99
C TYR A 2 -6.52 -7.47 9.79
N GLN A 3 -7.34 -7.31 10.84
CA GLN A 3 -8.78 -7.59 10.79
C GLN A 3 -9.58 -6.60 9.91
N GLY A 4 -8.96 -5.49 9.49
CA GLY A 4 -9.59 -4.50 8.64
C GLY A 4 -8.70 -3.28 8.43
N ILE A 5 -9.32 -2.10 8.30
CA ILE A 5 -8.64 -0.82 8.10
C ILE A 5 -8.08 -0.21 9.40
N ALA A 6 -8.61 -0.62 10.56
CA ALA A 6 -8.16 -0.12 11.85
C ALA A 6 -6.75 -0.65 12.15
N ASN A 7 -5.83 0.26 12.49
CA ASN A 7 -4.43 -0.05 12.82
C ASN A 7 -3.68 -0.86 11.75
N ASN A 8 -4.06 -0.70 10.47
CA ASN A 8 -3.40 -1.36 9.36
C ASN A 8 -2.28 -0.45 8.81
N PRO A 9 -0.99 -0.78 8.96
CA PRO A 9 0.13 0.04 8.50
C PRO A 9 0.23 0.09 6.97
N CYS A 10 -0.48 -0.79 6.25
CA CYS A 10 -0.56 -0.72 4.80
C CYS A 10 -1.59 0.32 4.34
N LEU A 11 -2.50 0.78 5.20
CA LEU A 11 -3.47 1.82 4.82
C LEU A 11 -2.80 3.19 4.83
N ALA A 12 -2.57 3.75 3.66
CA ALA A 12 -1.96 5.07 3.50
C ALA A 12 -3.00 6.19 3.55
N GLN A 13 -4.16 6.00 2.92
CA GLN A 13 -5.21 7.02 2.83
C GLN A 13 -6.60 6.40 2.84
N ARG A 14 -7.56 7.14 3.38
CA ARG A 14 -9.00 6.85 3.31
C ARG A 14 -9.76 8.13 3.00
N ASP A 15 -10.58 8.10 1.97
CA ASP A 15 -11.45 9.22 1.57
C ASP A 15 -12.77 8.70 0.95
N ALA A 16 -13.61 9.61 0.45
CA ALA A 16 -14.90 9.27 -0.16
C ALA A 16 -14.76 8.41 -1.44
N SER A 17 -13.60 8.44 -2.09
CA SER A 17 -13.27 7.64 -3.28
C SER A 17 -12.61 6.30 -2.93
N GLY A 18 -12.47 5.98 -1.64
CA GLY A 18 -12.10 4.65 -1.16
C GLY A 18 -10.83 4.65 -0.29
N PHE A 19 -10.03 3.59 -0.44
CA PHE A 19 -8.85 3.33 0.38
C PHE A 19 -7.62 3.19 -0.49
N ILE A 20 -6.52 3.85 -0.12
CA ILE A 20 -5.21 3.61 -0.73
C ILE A 20 -4.39 2.73 0.19
N PHE A 21 -3.95 1.59 -0.34
CA PHE A 21 -3.06 0.68 0.35
C PHE A 21 -1.66 0.70 -0.28
N HIS A 22 -0.63 0.71 0.56
CA HIS A 22 0.78 0.51 0.21
C HIS A 22 1.24 -0.85 0.75
N PHE A 23 1.58 -1.76 -0.14
CA PHE A 23 2.14 -3.06 0.21
C PHE A 23 3.65 -3.04 -0.07
N PRO A 24 4.51 -2.89 0.95
CA PRO A 24 5.95 -2.97 0.75
C PRO A 24 6.35 -4.39 0.37
N GLY A 25 7.29 -4.51 -0.55
CA GLY A 25 7.83 -5.79 -1.02
C GLY A 25 9.34 -5.71 -1.23
N GLY A 26 9.97 -6.86 -1.40
CA GLY A 26 11.40 -6.97 -1.59
C GLY A 26 11.77 -8.34 -2.14
N GLN A 27 13.06 -8.65 -2.15
CA GLN A 27 13.54 -9.98 -2.52
C GLN A 27 12.96 -11.05 -1.58
N PRO A 28 12.86 -12.32 -2.01
CA PRO A 28 12.41 -13.39 -1.12
C PRO A 28 13.14 -13.36 0.24
N GLY A 29 12.38 -13.39 1.34
CA GLY A 29 12.93 -13.33 2.70
C GLY A 29 13.31 -11.93 3.22
N TRP A 30 13.01 -10.86 2.48
CA TRP A 30 13.41 -9.50 2.87
C TRP A 30 12.95 -9.06 4.26
N GLN A 31 11.72 -9.43 4.64
CA GLN A 31 11.13 -9.07 5.93
C GLN A 31 11.87 -9.75 7.09
N GLU A 32 12.07 -11.07 6.99
CA GLU A 32 12.76 -11.86 8.00
C GLU A 32 14.23 -11.44 8.17
N SER A 33 14.84 -11.00 7.07
CA SER A 33 16.23 -10.53 7.06
C SER A 33 16.38 -9.08 7.54
N GLY A 34 15.28 -8.39 7.86
CA GLY A 34 15.29 -6.97 8.27
C GLY A 34 15.78 -6.01 7.18
N THR A 35 15.77 -6.44 5.92
CA THR A 35 16.21 -5.60 4.80
C THR A 35 15.11 -4.60 4.41
N PRO A 36 15.46 -3.40 3.90
CA PRO A 36 14.46 -2.46 3.42
C PRO A 36 13.68 -3.00 2.20
N PRO A 37 12.42 -2.61 2.00
CA PRO A 37 11.67 -2.95 0.80
C PRO A 37 12.29 -2.29 -0.44
N THR A 38 12.28 -3.01 -1.56
CA THR A 38 12.74 -2.51 -2.88
C THR A 38 11.61 -2.43 -3.89
N GLN A 39 10.45 -2.99 -3.58
CA GLN A 39 9.24 -2.97 -4.38
C GLN A 39 8.09 -2.38 -3.56
N VAL A 40 7.08 -1.86 -4.24
CA VAL A 40 5.80 -1.51 -3.63
C VAL A 40 4.66 -1.75 -4.60
N THR A 41 3.56 -2.27 -4.08
CA THR A 41 2.28 -2.31 -4.78
C THR A 41 1.35 -1.31 -4.12
N VAL A 42 0.78 -0.41 -4.91
CA VAL A 42 -0.11 0.66 -4.45
C VAL A 42 -1.43 0.53 -5.16
N LEU A 43 -2.49 0.29 -4.39
CA LEU A 43 -3.83 0.00 -4.91
C LEU A 43 -4.84 0.97 -4.31
N ARG A 44 -5.82 1.36 -5.13
CA ARG A 44 -7.08 1.93 -4.66
C ARG A 44 -8.13 0.84 -4.59
N VAL A 45 -8.76 0.71 -3.43
CA VAL A 45 -9.89 -0.18 -3.18
C VAL A 45 -11.15 0.66 -3.05
N SER A 46 -12.27 0.16 -3.58
CA SER A 46 -13.58 0.81 -3.52
C SER A 46 -14.00 1.16 -2.08
N PRO A 47 -14.85 2.18 -1.86
CA PRO A 47 -15.34 2.55 -0.53
C PRO A 47 -16.03 1.42 0.24
N ASP A 48 -16.61 0.44 -0.47
CA ASP A 48 -17.23 -0.75 0.13
C ASP A 48 -16.25 -1.90 0.41
N GLY A 49 -14.96 -1.74 0.04
CA GLY A 49 -13.90 -2.71 0.28
C GLY A 49 -13.93 -3.94 -0.65
N ARG A 50 -14.79 -3.96 -1.68
CA ARG A 50 -15.08 -5.17 -2.46
C ARG A 50 -14.31 -5.30 -3.76
N ALA A 51 -13.75 -4.22 -4.28
CA ALA A 51 -13.07 -4.22 -5.56
C ALA A 51 -11.82 -3.34 -5.57
N ILE A 52 -10.81 -3.75 -6.34
CA ILE A 52 -9.71 -2.87 -6.71
C ILE A 52 -10.23 -1.96 -7.83
N THR A 53 -10.23 -0.65 -7.58
CA THR A 53 -10.69 0.35 -8.57
C THR A 53 -9.53 0.94 -9.36
N GLN A 54 -8.31 0.88 -8.82
CA GLN A 54 -7.11 1.34 -9.53
C GLN A 54 -5.86 0.63 -9.02
N THR A 55 -5.00 0.19 -9.93
CA THR A 55 -3.59 -0.14 -9.64
C THR A 55 -2.78 1.12 -9.87
N ILE A 56 -2.37 1.80 -8.81
CA ILE A 56 -1.65 3.08 -8.87
C ILE A 56 -0.18 2.83 -9.22
N HIS A 57 0.45 1.83 -8.57
CA HIS A 57 1.83 1.43 -8.83
C HIS A 57 2.02 -0.05 -8.54
N ASN A 58 2.87 -0.73 -9.31
CA ASN A 58 3.31 -2.08 -8.99
C ASN A 58 4.72 -2.29 -9.55
N GLY A 59 5.73 -2.14 -8.70
CA GLY A 59 7.12 -2.23 -9.15
C GLY A 59 8.11 -1.61 -8.17
N PRO A 60 9.29 -1.18 -8.66
CA PRO A 60 10.35 -0.62 -7.82
C PRO A 60 9.86 0.53 -6.94
N LEU A 61 10.21 0.49 -5.65
CA LEU A 61 9.86 1.53 -4.70
C LEU A 61 10.50 2.88 -5.08
N SER A 62 11.67 2.87 -5.70
CA SER A 62 12.36 4.07 -6.21
C SER A 62 11.60 4.82 -7.30
N GLN A 63 10.64 4.17 -7.95
CA GLN A 63 9.80 4.76 -9.00
C GLN A 63 8.44 5.23 -8.49
N TYR A 64 8.12 4.94 -7.22
CA TYR A 64 6.88 5.39 -6.60
C TYR A 64 7.11 6.71 -5.83
N SER A 65 6.43 7.77 -6.26
CA SER A 65 6.32 9.03 -5.52
C SER A 65 4.99 9.08 -4.80
N ALA A 66 5.00 8.91 -3.48
CA ALA A 66 3.79 9.05 -2.67
C ALA A 66 3.28 10.51 -2.77
N PRO A 67 1.98 10.74 -2.98
CA PRO A 67 1.43 12.09 -2.84
C PRO A 67 1.63 12.55 -1.40
N THR A 68 2.09 13.79 -1.22
CA THR A 68 2.39 14.40 0.08
C THR A 68 1.15 14.32 0.99
N GLN A 69 1.19 13.44 1.97
CA GLN A 69 0.14 13.28 2.97
C GLN A 69 0.21 14.47 3.94
N GLN A 70 -0.68 15.45 3.79
CA GLN A 70 -0.87 16.50 4.79
C GLN A 70 -1.44 15.83 6.05
N ARG A 71 -0.67 15.88 7.13
CA ARG A 71 -1.06 15.40 8.46
C ARG A 71 -2.26 16.17 9.00
#